data_AF-M3HP58-F1
#
_entry.id   AF-M3HP58-F1
#
_cell.length_a   1.000
_cell.length_b   1.000
_cell.length_c   1.000
_cell.angle_alpha   90.00
_cell.angle_beta   90.00
_cell.angle_gamma   90.00
#
_symmetry.space_group_name_H-M   'P 1'
#
loop_
_entity.id
_entity.type
_entity.pdbx_description
1 polymer ?
#
loop_
_entity_poly.entity_id
_entity_poly.type
_entity_poly.pdbx_seq_one_letter_code
_entity_poly.pdbx_strand_id
1 'polypeptide(L)'
;MSDRLTQLQICLDQLIQQFNAAINYINTNSEPSLLDEDEPNSYSNMAANAPLPQAQQQQQQQQQQQQSPPQQGGEGQSNNSRGSKNAGGSPTTNQPQEKDDNESNNFDNTINELSTDLILKSRQINMLIDSLPGIGVSPENQLDMIYELSDNLKDIEQERIQKIKEKDELLKVLENMIQEVATGISETRM
;
A
#
# COMPACT_ATOMS: atom_id res chain seq x y z
N MET A 1 -30.22 2.49 1.62
CA MET A 1 -28.73 2.52 1.61
C MET A 1 -28.18 1.10 1.88
N SER A 2 -28.44 0.14 0.98
CA SER A 2 -27.94 -1.26 1.11
C SER A 2 -26.60 -1.48 0.40
N ASP A 3 -26.02 -0.41 -0.16
CA ASP A 3 -24.87 -0.48 -1.07
C ASP A 3 -23.52 -0.70 -0.35
N ARG A 4 -23.54 -1.04 0.94
CA ARG A 4 -22.31 -1.32 1.70
C ARG A 4 -21.66 -2.64 1.26
N LEU A 5 -22.45 -3.64 0.90
CA LEU A 5 -21.93 -4.91 0.39
C LEU A 5 -21.27 -4.73 -0.99
N THR A 6 -21.89 -3.96 -1.88
CA THR A 6 -21.29 -3.60 -3.17
C THR A 6 -20.00 -2.79 -2.98
N GLN A 7 -20.01 -1.83 -2.06
CA GLN A 7 -18.81 -1.04 -1.74
C GLN A 7 -17.67 -1.92 -1.20
N LEU A 8 -17.98 -2.89 -0.35
CA LEU A 8 -17.00 -3.86 0.13
C LEU A 8 -16.40 -4.69 -1.03
N GLN A 9 -17.25 -5.14 -1.96
CA GLN A 9 -16.82 -5.86 -3.16
C GLN A 9 -15.86 -5.00 -4.00
N ILE A 10 -16.23 -3.75 -4.28
CA ILE A 10 -15.39 -2.82 -5.05
C ILE A 10 -14.06 -2.54 -4.34
N CYS A 11 -14.08 -2.34 -3.02
CA CYS A 11 -12.85 -2.13 -2.25
C CYS A 11 -11.93 -3.35 -2.25
N LEU A 12 -12.48 -4.57 -2.20
CA LEU A 12 -11.70 -5.78 -2.29
C LEU A 12 -11.07 -5.94 -3.69
N ASP A 13 -11.84 -5.68 -4.75
CA ASP A 13 -11.34 -5.74 -6.12
C ASP A 13 -10.22 -4.71 -6.36
N GLN A 14 -10.38 -3.50 -5.84
CA GLN A 14 -9.35 -2.45 -5.87
C GLN A 14 -8.07 -2.87 -5.11
N LEU A 15 -8.21 -3.48 -3.94
CA LEU A 15 -7.07 -3.96 -3.15
C LEU A 15 -6.29 -5.06 -3.87
N ILE A 16 -6.98 -5.99 -4.55
CA ILE A 16 -6.32 -7.03 -5.36
C ILE A 16 -5.56 -6.41 -6.55
N GLN A 17 -6.14 -5.42 -7.23
CA GLN A 17 -5.48 -4.69 -8.31
C GLN A 17 -4.22 -3.96 -7.81
N GLN A 18 -4.31 -3.30 -6.65
CA GLN A 18 -3.18 -2.61 -6.04
C GLN A 18 -2.08 -3.57 -5.61
N PHE A 19 -2.43 -4.76 -5.08
CA PHE A 19 -1.45 -5.80 -4.78
C PHE A 19 -0.70 -6.28 -6.02
N ASN A 20 -1.42 -6.52 -7.12
CA ASN A 20 -0.79 -6.95 -8.37
C ASN A 20 0.14 -5.86 -8.92
N ALA A 21 -0.32 -4.60 -8.92
CA ALA A 21 0.49 -3.46 -9.34
C ALA A 21 1.74 -3.29 -8.46
N ALA A 22 1.61 -3.46 -7.13
CA ALA A 22 2.72 -3.38 -6.19
C ALA A 22 3.79 -4.44 -6.45
N ILE A 23 3.37 -5.70 -6.59
CA ILE A 23 4.29 -6.81 -6.86
C ILE A 23 4.98 -6.61 -8.22
N ASN A 24 4.25 -6.18 -9.25
CA ASN A 24 4.84 -5.90 -10.55
C ASN A 24 5.85 -4.75 -10.48
N TYR A 25 5.51 -3.67 -9.76
CA TYR A 25 6.39 -2.52 -9.58
C TYR A 25 7.69 -2.88 -8.85
N ILE A 26 7.61 -3.67 -7.78
CA ILE A 26 8.77 -4.20 -7.06
C ILE A 26 9.61 -5.05 -8.00
N ASN A 27 9.00 -5.98 -8.74
CA ASN A 27 9.72 -6.89 -9.61
C ASN A 27 10.45 -6.18 -10.77
N THR A 28 9.91 -5.07 -11.29
CA THR A 28 10.54 -4.34 -12.40
C THR A 28 11.52 -3.25 -11.98
N ASN A 29 11.34 -2.66 -10.81
CA ASN A 29 12.13 -1.50 -10.37
C ASN A 29 13.03 -1.79 -9.16
N SER A 30 12.99 -3.00 -8.58
CA SER A 30 13.95 -3.37 -7.53
C SER A 30 15.35 -3.40 -8.13
N GLU A 31 16.26 -2.60 -7.60
CA GLU A 31 17.66 -2.70 -7.98
C GLU A 31 18.23 -4.05 -7.52
N PRO A 32 19.01 -4.75 -8.38
CA PRO A 32 19.73 -5.94 -7.96
C PRO A 32 20.76 -5.54 -6.91
N SER A 33 20.58 -6.05 -5.69
CA SER A 33 21.54 -5.84 -4.60
C SER A 33 22.93 -6.34 -5.04
N LEU A 34 23.95 -5.51 -4.81
CA LEU A 34 25.34 -5.90 -5.02
C LEU A 34 25.66 -7.03 -4.06
N LEU A 35 26.23 -8.13 -4.58
CA LEU A 35 26.80 -9.16 -3.73
C LEU A 35 27.98 -8.52 -3.02
N ASP A 36 27.90 -8.37 -1.70
CA ASP A 36 28.97 -7.79 -0.89
C ASP A 36 30.28 -8.55 -1.16
N GLU A 37 31.21 -7.92 -1.88
CA GLU A 37 32.57 -8.43 -2.09
C GLU A 37 33.35 -8.42 -0.75
N ASP A 38 32.98 -7.51 0.16
CA ASP A 38 33.64 -7.25 1.43
C ASP A 38 33.11 -8.09 2.61
N GLU A 39 32.00 -8.83 2.44
CA GLU A 39 31.55 -9.78 3.45
C GLU A 39 32.10 -11.20 3.18
N PRO A 40 32.89 -11.78 4.10
CA PRO A 40 33.47 -13.12 3.93
C PRO A 40 32.41 -14.25 3.89
N ASN A 41 31.14 -13.93 4.11
CA ASN A 41 30.01 -14.87 4.08
C ASN A 41 29.10 -14.72 2.85
N SER A 42 29.51 -13.92 1.85
CA SER A 42 28.79 -13.73 0.58
C SER A 42 28.84 -14.99 -0.30
N TYR A 43 27.71 -15.33 -0.94
CA TYR A 43 27.53 -16.54 -1.76
C TYR A 43 28.55 -16.66 -2.91
N SER A 44 29.01 -15.54 -3.47
CA SER A 44 30.07 -15.50 -4.50
C SER A 44 31.43 -15.96 -3.97
N ASN A 45 31.80 -15.55 -2.74
CA ASN A 45 33.07 -15.89 -2.12
C ASN A 45 33.16 -17.39 -1.77
N MET A 46 32.02 -18.03 -1.45
CA MET A 46 31.96 -19.48 -1.20
C MET A 46 32.00 -20.31 -2.49
N ALA A 47 31.45 -19.78 -3.61
CA ALA A 47 31.52 -20.42 -4.92
C ALA A 47 32.92 -20.28 -5.57
N ALA A 48 33.56 -19.11 -5.40
CA ALA A 48 34.92 -18.87 -5.89
C ALA A 48 35.99 -19.68 -5.14
N ASN A 49 35.76 -19.96 -3.84
CA ASN A 49 36.65 -20.79 -3.01
C ASN A 49 36.29 -22.29 -3.03
N ALA A 50 35.32 -22.73 -3.86
CA ALA A 50 35.01 -24.14 -3.99
C ALA A 50 36.22 -24.88 -4.63
N PRO A 51 36.77 -25.93 -3.99
CA PRO A 51 37.91 -26.65 -4.54
C PRO A 51 37.57 -27.26 -5.90
N LEU A 52 38.27 -26.86 -6.97
CA LEU A 52 38.12 -27.45 -8.29
C LEU A 52 38.57 -28.95 -8.26
N PRO A 53 37.82 -29.88 -8.87
CA PRO A 53 38.15 -31.33 -8.87
C PRO A 53 39.42 -31.77 -9.61
N GLN A 54 40.39 -30.90 -9.92
CA GLN A 54 41.54 -31.24 -10.77
C GLN A 54 42.94 -31.05 -10.18
N ALA A 55 43.08 -30.66 -8.92
CA ALA A 55 44.41 -30.48 -8.31
C ALA A 55 44.95 -31.70 -7.52
N GLN A 56 44.44 -32.91 -7.76
CA GLN A 56 44.91 -34.11 -7.03
C GLN A 56 45.99 -34.93 -7.77
N GLN A 57 46.67 -34.37 -8.79
CA GLN A 57 47.68 -35.14 -9.56
C GLN A 57 49.10 -34.57 -9.67
N GLN A 58 49.48 -33.46 -9.02
CA GLN A 58 50.87 -32.97 -9.10
C GLN A 58 51.63 -32.84 -7.77
N GLN A 59 51.05 -33.19 -6.63
CA GLN A 59 51.75 -33.07 -5.35
C GLN A 59 52.45 -34.34 -4.87
N GLN A 60 53.05 -35.13 -5.78
CA GLN A 60 53.77 -36.35 -5.39
C GLN A 60 55.19 -36.51 -5.98
N GLN A 61 55.85 -35.47 -6.51
CA GLN A 61 57.21 -35.66 -7.05
C GLN A 61 58.32 -34.68 -6.69
N GLN A 62 58.16 -33.76 -5.74
CA GLN A 62 59.29 -32.98 -5.23
C GLN A 62 59.36 -32.96 -3.70
N GLN A 63 59.62 -34.14 -3.14
CA GLN A 63 60.23 -34.29 -1.82
C GLN A 63 61.37 -35.30 -1.94
N GLN A 64 62.53 -34.82 -2.41
CA GLN A 64 63.85 -35.40 -2.12
C GLN A 64 64.94 -34.50 -2.68
N GLN A 65 65.40 -33.53 -1.90
CA GLN A 65 66.76 -33.52 -1.35
C GLN A 65 67.00 -32.26 -0.51
N GLN A 66 67.82 -32.47 0.50
CA GLN A 66 67.94 -31.75 1.76
C GLN A 66 69.36 -31.16 1.86
N GLN A 67 69.49 -30.07 2.64
CA GLN A 67 70.65 -29.62 3.45
C GLN A 67 71.17 -28.18 3.18
N SER A 68 71.46 -27.50 4.29
CA SER A 68 71.75 -26.06 4.55
C SER A 68 73.26 -25.82 4.83
N PRO A 69 73.78 -24.70 5.41
CA PRO A 69 73.63 -23.20 5.31
C PRO A 69 75.05 -22.49 5.25
N PRO A 70 75.37 -21.25 5.77
CA PRO A 70 74.75 -19.89 5.82
C PRO A 70 75.67 -18.70 5.34
N GLN A 71 75.19 -17.44 5.37
CA GLN A 71 75.76 -16.25 6.09
C GLN A 71 75.92 -14.86 5.37
N GLN A 72 75.48 -13.79 6.09
CA GLN A 72 75.83 -12.32 6.09
C GLN A 72 75.69 -11.47 4.81
N GLY A 73 75.35 -10.16 4.79
CA GLY A 73 75.15 -9.08 5.78
C GLY A 73 75.47 -7.70 5.13
N GLY A 74 74.68 -6.64 5.42
CA GLY A 74 74.96 -5.19 5.18
C GLY A 74 75.01 -4.68 3.72
N GLU A 75 74.90 -3.40 3.34
CA GLU A 75 74.43 -2.10 3.86
C GLU A 75 74.65 -1.04 2.73
N GLY A 76 73.95 0.11 2.75
CA GLY A 76 74.26 1.36 1.98
C GLY A 76 73.44 1.58 0.70
N GLN A 77 72.59 2.60 0.49
CA GLN A 77 72.51 4.05 0.75
C GLN A 77 73.14 4.97 -0.32
N SER A 78 72.38 6.04 -0.67
CA SER A 78 72.73 7.29 -1.38
C SER A 78 72.71 7.28 -2.91
N ASN A 79 72.32 8.34 -3.65
CA ASN A 79 71.81 9.68 -3.32
C ASN A 79 71.22 10.33 -4.60
N ASN A 80 70.10 11.03 -4.42
CA ASN A 80 69.80 12.40 -4.86
C ASN A 80 70.41 12.98 -6.17
N SER A 81 69.58 13.53 -7.08
CA SER A 81 69.54 14.98 -7.42
C SER A 81 68.73 15.34 -8.68
N ARG A 82 67.69 16.16 -8.46
CA ARG A 82 67.29 17.40 -9.18
C ARG A 82 66.94 17.35 -10.69
N GLY A 83 65.64 17.44 -10.94
CA GLY A 83 64.98 18.64 -11.49
C GLY A 83 65.02 18.90 -13.00
N SER A 84 63.86 18.80 -13.66
CA SER A 84 63.50 19.72 -14.75
C SER A 84 61.99 19.76 -14.97
N LYS A 85 61.48 20.97 -15.17
CA LYS A 85 60.08 21.30 -15.49
C LYS A 85 59.79 20.86 -16.93
N ASN A 86 58.65 20.20 -17.18
CA ASN A 86 57.92 20.46 -18.41
C ASN A 86 56.43 20.10 -18.30
N ALA A 87 55.62 20.94 -18.92
CA ALA A 87 54.17 20.88 -18.96
C ALA A 87 53.67 19.79 -19.92
N GLY A 88 52.47 19.26 -19.64
CA GLY A 88 51.61 18.63 -20.63
C GLY A 88 51.06 17.25 -20.25
N GLY A 89 49.75 17.18 -20.03
CA GLY A 89 48.94 15.98 -20.31
C GLY A 89 48.54 15.12 -19.12
N SER A 90 47.26 15.24 -18.75
CA SER A 90 46.41 14.26 -18.03
C SER A 90 46.63 14.05 -16.51
N PRO A 91 45.67 14.48 -15.68
CA PRO A 91 45.36 13.77 -14.45
C PRO A 91 44.28 12.71 -14.72
N THR A 92 44.69 11.45 -14.62
CA THR A 92 43.84 10.38 -14.10
C THR A 92 43.33 10.79 -12.73
N THR A 93 42.02 10.83 -12.55
CA THR A 93 41.38 10.62 -11.24
C THR A 93 40.07 9.91 -11.53
N ASN A 94 40.09 8.59 -11.33
CA ASN A 94 38.90 7.77 -11.25
C ASN A 94 38.09 8.27 -10.05
N GLN A 95 37.05 9.06 -10.30
CA GLN A 95 35.89 9.10 -9.41
C GLN A 95 35.04 7.88 -9.75
N PRO A 96 34.72 7.00 -8.78
CA PRO A 96 33.56 6.14 -8.93
C PRO A 96 32.36 7.06 -9.19
N GLN A 97 31.62 6.78 -10.25
CA GLN A 97 30.34 7.44 -10.51
C GLN A 97 29.49 7.34 -9.24
N GLU A 98 29.15 8.48 -8.65
CA GLU A 98 28.01 8.61 -7.74
C GLU A 98 26.77 8.20 -8.57
N LYS A 99 26.44 6.92 -8.53
CA LYS A 99 25.19 6.41 -9.09
C LYS A 99 24.08 6.82 -8.14
N ASP A 100 23.45 7.93 -8.49
CA ASP A 100 22.03 8.24 -8.31
C ASP A 100 21.35 7.75 -7.01
N ASP A 101 21.78 8.27 -5.86
CA ASP A 101 21.03 8.13 -4.60
C ASP A 101 19.55 8.57 -4.74
N ASN A 102 19.22 9.43 -5.71
CA ASN A 102 17.84 9.85 -5.92
C ASN A 102 16.94 8.70 -6.41
N GLU A 103 17.43 7.77 -7.22
CA GLU A 103 16.59 6.72 -7.82
C GLU A 103 16.19 5.65 -6.80
N SER A 104 17.13 5.20 -5.95
CA SER A 104 16.86 4.31 -4.82
C SER A 104 15.95 4.96 -3.77
N ASN A 105 16.21 6.24 -3.43
CA ASN A 105 15.33 6.98 -2.52
C ASN A 105 13.91 7.15 -3.10
N ASN A 106 13.77 7.33 -4.42
CA ASN A 106 12.46 7.41 -5.07
C ASN A 106 11.72 6.07 -5.07
N PHE A 107 12.43 4.95 -5.25
CA PHE A 107 11.84 3.61 -5.14
C PHE A 107 11.29 3.35 -3.74
N ASP A 108 12.11 3.54 -2.70
CA ASP A 108 11.69 3.33 -1.31
C ASP A 108 10.54 4.25 -0.90
N ASN A 109 10.56 5.51 -1.34
CA ASN A 109 9.46 6.45 -1.14
C ASN A 109 8.16 5.96 -1.80
N THR A 110 8.24 5.44 -3.03
CA THR A 110 7.08 4.90 -3.76
C THR A 110 6.52 3.65 -3.09
N ILE A 111 7.40 2.75 -2.60
CA ILE A 111 6.98 1.57 -1.84
C ILE A 111 6.31 1.95 -0.52
N ASN A 112 6.83 2.94 0.18
CA ASN A 112 6.24 3.43 1.43
C ASN A 112 4.86 4.07 1.20
N GLU A 113 4.69 4.84 0.13
CA GLU A 113 3.39 5.42 -0.26
C GLU A 113 2.37 4.31 -0.59
N LEU A 114 2.77 3.36 -1.44
CA LEU A 114 1.92 2.25 -1.85
C LEU A 114 1.52 1.34 -0.67
N SER A 115 2.47 1.06 0.22
CA SER A 115 2.23 0.29 1.45
C SER A 115 1.27 1.04 2.39
N THR A 116 1.40 2.36 2.48
CA THR A 116 0.49 3.20 3.28
C THR A 116 -0.92 3.15 2.73
N ASP A 117 -1.11 3.28 1.40
CA ASP A 117 -2.43 3.19 0.78
C ASP A 117 -3.06 1.82 1.01
N LEU A 118 -2.30 0.74 0.85
CA LEU A 118 -2.77 -0.63 1.10
C LEU A 118 -3.23 -0.84 2.55
N ILE A 119 -2.49 -0.30 3.53
CA ILE A 119 -2.87 -0.35 4.95
C ILE A 119 -4.15 0.46 5.20
N LEU A 120 -4.26 1.65 4.61
CA LEU A 120 -5.46 2.48 4.74
C LEU A 120 -6.68 1.80 4.11
N LYS A 121 -6.52 1.15 2.95
CA LYS A 121 -7.57 0.36 2.29
C LYS A 121 -7.99 -0.84 3.13
N SER A 122 -7.05 -1.56 3.73
CA SER A 122 -7.35 -2.65 4.66
C SER A 122 -8.15 -2.15 5.88
N ARG A 123 -7.80 -1.00 6.46
CA ARG A 123 -8.58 -0.38 7.54
C ARG A 123 -9.98 0.02 7.06
N GLN A 124 -10.09 0.62 5.87
CA GLN A 124 -11.37 1.00 5.27
C GLN A 124 -12.28 -0.22 5.08
N ILE A 125 -11.73 -1.35 4.62
CA ILE A 125 -12.45 -2.62 4.49
C ILE A 125 -12.98 -3.10 5.84
N ASN A 126 -12.15 -3.08 6.89
CA ASN A 126 -12.61 -3.46 8.23
C ASN A 126 -13.74 -2.55 8.74
N MET A 127 -13.61 -1.23 8.56
CA MET A 127 -14.70 -0.30 8.91
C MET A 127 -15.97 -0.56 8.12
N LEU A 128 -15.86 -0.93 6.83
CA LEU A 128 -17.01 -1.28 6.01
C LEU A 128 -17.69 -2.55 6.52
N ILE A 129 -16.91 -3.58 6.88
CA ILE A 129 -17.41 -4.83 7.47
C ILE A 129 -18.16 -4.55 8.77
N ASP A 130 -17.57 -3.77 9.67
CA ASP A 130 -18.19 -3.41 10.96
C ASP A 130 -19.49 -2.61 10.77
N SER A 131 -19.58 -1.86 9.67
CA SER A 131 -20.76 -1.05 9.33
C SER A 131 -21.84 -1.80 8.54
N LEU A 132 -21.66 -3.10 8.26
CA LEU A 132 -22.62 -3.85 7.47
C LEU A 132 -23.98 -3.94 8.20
N PRO A 133 -25.08 -3.52 7.55
CA PRO A 133 -26.40 -3.58 8.18
C PRO A 133 -26.79 -5.04 8.41
N GLY A 134 -27.24 -5.35 9.64
CA GLY A 134 -27.65 -6.70 10.01
C GLY A 134 -26.50 -7.65 10.32
N ILE A 135 -25.25 -7.18 10.40
CA ILE A 135 -24.13 -8.00 10.89
C ILE A 135 -24.40 -8.46 12.33
N GLY A 136 -24.28 -9.76 12.60
CA GLY A 136 -24.51 -10.34 13.92
C GLY A 136 -25.99 -10.55 14.31
N VAL A 137 -26.95 -10.22 13.44
CA VAL A 137 -28.38 -10.50 13.68
C VAL A 137 -28.78 -11.79 13.00
N SER A 138 -29.43 -12.71 13.72
CA SER A 138 -29.95 -13.95 13.14
C SER A 138 -31.09 -13.68 12.15
N PRO A 139 -31.26 -14.50 11.10
CA PRO A 139 -32.36 -14.34 10.14
C PRO A 139 -33.75 -14.32 10.78
N GLU A 140 -33.96 -15.08 11.86
CA GLU A 140 -35.23 -15.13 12.61
C GLU A 140 -35.57 -13.76 13.23
N ASN A 141 -34.67 -13.20 14.05
CA ASN A 141 -34.81 -11.84 14.57
C ASN A 141 -35.00 -10.77 13.48
N GLN A 142 -34.38 -10.93 12.30
CA GLN A 142 -34.60 -10.00 11.18
C GLN A 142 -36.01 -10.11 10.62
N LEU A 143 -36.56 -11.32 10.50
CA LEU A 143 -37.93 -11.55 10.04
C LEU A 143 -38.96 -11.05 11.06
N ASP A 144 -38.72 -11.28 12.36
CA ASP A 144 -39.59 -10.77 13.43
C ASP A 144 -39.64 -9.24 13.40
N MET A 145 -38.48 -8.59 13.26
CA MET A 145 -38.40 -7.14 13.09
C MET A 145 -39.15 -6.65 11.85
N ILE A 146 -39.11 -7.40 10.74
CA ILE A 146 -39.87 -7.07 9.52
C ILE A 146 -41.38 -7.15 9.79
N TYR A 147 -41.85 -8.18 10.49
CA TYR A 147 -43.27 -8.33 10.82
C TYR A 147 -43.73 -7.21 11.76
N GLU A 148 -42.95 -6.91 12.81
CA GLU A 148 -43.26 -5.83 13.75
C GLU A 148 -43.31 -4.46 13.04
N LEU A 149 -42.32 -4.16 12.20
CA LEU A 149 -42.32 -2.92 11.41
C LEU A 149 -43.49 -2.85 10.42
N SER A 150 -43.88 -3.99 9.82
CA SER A 150 -45.03 -4.07 8.93
C SER A 150 -46.34 -3.76 9.66
N ASP A 151 -46.52 -4.31 10.85
CA ASP A 151 -47.72 -4.05 11.67
C ASP A 151 -47.75 -2.59 12.16
N ASN A 152 -46.62 -2.07 12.65
CA ASN A 152 -46.51 -0.66 13.02
C ASN A 152 -46.81 0.28 11.84
N LEU A 153 -46.35 -0.05 10.63
CA LEU A 153 -46.62 0.75 9.43
C LEU A 153 -48.11 0.74 9.09
N LYS A 154 -48.77 -0.41 9.24
CA LYS A 154 -50.21 -0.54 9.02
C LYS A 154 -51.01 0.33 9.98
N ASP A 155 -50.64 0.35 11.25
CA ASP A 155 -51.32 1.16 12.27
C ASP A 155 -51.11 2.66 12.04
N ILE A 156 -49.87 3.07 11.71
CA ILE A 156 -49.56 4.46 11.36
C ILE A 156 -50.34 4.91 10.12
N GLU A 157 -50.47 4.05 9.11
CA GLU A 157 -51.24 4.38 7.90
C GLU A 157 -52.74 4.53 8.22
N GLN A 158 -53.30 3.71 9.12
CA GLN A 158 -54.67 3.89 9.59
C GLN A 158 -54.88 5.21 10.32
N GLU A 159 -53.94 5.58 11.21
CA GLU A 159 -53.98 6.87 11.88
C GLU A 159 -53.89 8.01 10.87
N ARG A 160 -52.98 7.92 9.90
CA ARG A 160 -52.84 8.90 8.82
C ARG A 160 -54.15 9.07 8.05
N ILE A 161 -54.81 7.98 7.67
CA ILE A 161 -56.11 8.03 6.98
C ILE A 161 -57.17 8.72 7.85
N GLN A 162 -57.23 8.40 9.14
CA GLN A 162 -58.17 9.03 10.07
C GLN A 162 -57.91 10.52 10.22
N LYS A 163 -56.65 10.95 10.32
CA LYS A 163 -56.27 12.36 10.38
C LYS A 163 -56.59 13.12 9.10
N ILE A 164 -56.41 12.48 7.93
CA ILE A 164 -56.82 13.06 6.65
C ILE A 164 -58.34 13.26 6.63
N LYS A 165 -59.12 12.29 7.11
CA LYS A 165 -60.58 12.37 7.18
C LYS A 165 -61.04 13.52 8.10
N GLU A 166 -60.46 13.65 9.29
CA GLU A 166 -60.72 14.76 10.21
C GLU A 166 -60.39 16.12 9.57
N LYS A 167 -59.24 16.20 8.88
CA LYS A 167 -58.83 17.40 8.15
C LYS A 167 -59.84 17.76 7.06
N ASP A 168 -60.30 16.79 6.28
CA ASP A 168 -61.26 17.03 5.19
C ASP A 168 -62.63 17.47 5.71
N GLU A 169 -63.07 16.92 6.84
CA GLU A 169 -64.31 17.34 7.50
C GLU A 169 -64.22 18.80 8.00
N LEU A 170 -63.12 19.15 8.68
CA LEU A 170 -62.88 20.53 9.13
C LEU A 170 -62.77 21.51 7.96
N LEU A 171 -62.13 21.10 6.85
CA LEU A 171 -62.02 21.90 5.65
C LEU A 171 -63.41 22.20 5.07
N LYS A 172 -64.29 21.19 5.01
CA LYS A 172 -65.67 21.38 4.54
C LYS A 172 -66.47 22.33 5.44
N VAL A 173 -66.29 22.27 6.75
CA VAL A 173 -66.92 23.22 7.69
C VAL A 173 -66.44 24.64 7.44
N LEU A 174 -65.13 24.82 7.23
CA LEU A 174 -64.56 26.12 6.91
C LEU A 174 -65.08 26.65 5.56
N GLU A 175 -65.15 25.81 4.53
CA GLU A 175 -65.72 26.17 3.23
C GLU A 175 -67.17 26.65 3.36
N ASN A 176 -68.00 25.95 4.13
CA ASN A 176 -69.39 26.35 4.38
C ASN A 176 -69.46 27.72 5.08
N MET A 177 -68.65 27.93 6.12
CA MET A 177 -68.62 29.21 6.84
C MET A 177 -68.17 30.36 5.94
N ILE A 178 -67.18 30.14 5.07
CA ILE A 178 -66.75 31.13 4.07
C ILE A 178 -67.90 31.42 3.08
N GLN A 179 -68.62 30.40 2.64
CA GLN A 179 -69.75 30.56 1.73
C GLN A 179 -70.90 31.35 2.38
N GLU A 180 -71.25 31.07 3.63
CA GLU A 180 -72.26 31.82 4.39
C GLU A 180 -71.87 33.30 4.54
N VAL A 181 -70.61 33.58 4.90
CA VAL A 181 -70.10 34.96 5.02
C VAL A 181 -70.12 35.66 3.65
N ALA A 182 -69.71 34.98 2.58
CA ALA A 182 -69.72 35.55 1.23
C ALA A 182 -71.14 35.86 0.76
N THR A 183 -72.11 34.98 1.03
CA THR A 183 -73.52 35.21 0.71
C THR A 183 -74.09 36.35 1.55
N GLY A 184 -73.84 36.38 2.87
CA GLY A 184 -74.31 37.46 3.74
C GLY A 184 -73.78 38.85 3.35
N ILE A 185 -72.50 38.93 2.94
CA ILE A 185 -71.92 40.18 2.39
C ILE A 185 -72.62 40.57 1.07
N SER A 186 -72.92 39.59 0.21
CA SER A 186 -73.58 39.82 -1.08
C SER A 186 -75.02 40.32 -0.92
N GLU A 187 -75.78 39.72 0.01
CA GLU A 187 -77.15 40.12 0.35
C GLU A 187 -77.20 41.49 1.03
N THR A 188 -76.20 41.84 1.85
CA THR A 188 -76.12 43.17 2.50
C THR A 188 -75.74 44.28 1.51
N ARG A 189 -75.06 43.94 0.41
CA ARG A 189 -74.58 44.90 -0.58
C ARG A 189 -75.57 45.17 -1.73
N MET A 190 -76.54 44.28 -1.96
CA MET A 190 -77.71 44.55 -2.82
C MET A 190 -78.75 45.40 -2.10
#